data_AF-A0A423U8D6-F1
#
_entry.id   AF-A0A423U8D6-F1
#
_cell.length_a   1.000
_cell.length_b   1.000
_cell.length_c   1.000
_cell.angle_alpha   90.00
_cell.angle_beta   90.00
_cell.angle_gamma   90.00
#
_symmetry.space_group_name_H-M   'P 1'
#
loop_
_entity.id
_entity.type
_entity.pdbx_description
1 polymer ?
#
loop_
_entity_poly.entity_id
_entity_poly.type
_entity_poly.pdbx_seq_one_letter_code
_entity_poly.pdbx_strand_id
1 'polypeptide(L)'
;MKEGLALVLVVFSLSALANGGKKFKVDVKATKAHGPGLEPDKIVIPVRYFFIEVYDTKGNRVTKSVGNPFKVLVEGETSDGRNCRVWTQVLDRYDGSYIVRYRTYQTCTKTSIHVLYNSQHIAESPYKIAGPVYAEDCYCPNGDTVEWKETVGCPGNYSQIERDLSLFQEVDFDNVLKEAAVRFNQAGSRSFCNYVVKDNKIYRKCYGQHVGFNMFMDNMLHSMVRKMVLPDIEFIVNLGDWPLVDPKVKPLIPIFSWCASEDTADIVMPTYDITEATLEMMG
;
A
#
# COMPACT_ATOMS: atom_id res chain seq x y z
N MET A 1 -17.88 73.31 -37.77
CA MET A 1 -17.70 71.86 -37.99
C MET A 1 -16.51 71.39 -37.17
N LYS A 2 -16.78 70.62 -36.12
CA LYS A 2 -15.86 69.89 -35.21
C LYS A 2 -16.77 69.40 -34.06
N GLU A 3 -17.56 68.37 -34.35
CA GLU A 3 -17.34 66.98 -33.91
C GLU A 3 -17.45 66.84 -32.39
N GLY A 4 -18.64 66.37 -31.97
CA GLY A 4 -18.96 66.01 -30.61
C GLY A 4 -18.43 64.61 -30.31
N LEU A 5 -17.70 64.49 -29.20
CA LEU A 5 -17.23 63.22 -28.67
C LEU A 5 -18.19 62.79 -27.55
N ALA A 6 -19.08 61.84 -27.86
CA ALA A 6 -19.95 61.20 -26.88
C ALA A 6 -19.13 60.19 -26.06
N LEU A 7 -19.00 60.44 -24.76
CA LEU A 7 -18.35 59.53 -23.82
C LEU A 7 -19.36 58.43 -23.43
N VAL A 8 -19.22 57.24 -24.01
CA VAL A 8 -20.03 56.06 -23.65
C VAL A 8 -19.44 55.44 -22.37
N LEU A 9 -20.15 55.62 -21.26
CA LEU A 9 -19.86 54.99 -19.97
C LEU A 9 -20.36 53.54 -19.99
N VAL A 10 -19.48 52.59 -20.29
CA VAL A 10 -19.77 51.16 -20.16
C VAL A 10 -19.61 50.77 -18.69
N VAL A 11 -20.73 50.68 -17.98
CA VAL A 11 -20.78 50.11 -16.63
C VAL A 11 -20.65 48.59 -16.76
N PHE A 12 -19.44 48.07 -16.56
CA PHE A 12 -19.25 46.64 -16.33
C PHE A 12 -19.81 46.29 -14.95
N SER A 13 -21.02 45.76 -14.92
CA SER A 13 -21.57 45.08 -13.75
C SER A 13 -20.73 43.83 -13.48
N LEU A 14 -19.80 43.92 -12.52
CA LEU A 14 -19.24 42.75 -11.86
C LEU A 14 -20.35 42.08 -11.05
N SER A 15 -21.13 41.21 -11.68
CA SER A 15 -21.88 40.20 -10.97
C SER A 15 -20.88 39.18 -10.42
N ALA A 16 -20.45 39.39 -9.18
CA ALA A 16 -19.80 38.36 -8.40
C ALA A 16 -20.72 37.14 -8.37
N LEU A 17 -20.36 36.09 -9.13
CA LEU A 17 -20.85 34.74 -8.92
C LEU A 17 -20.30 34.26 -7.58
N ALA A 18 -20.92 34.72 -6.49
CA ALA A 18 -20.84 34.06 -5.21
C ALA A 18 -21.54 32.71 -5.37
N ASN A 19 -20.81 31.73 -5.90
CA ASN A 19 -21.23 30.34 -5.88
C ASN A 19 -21.04 29.84 -4.44
N GLY A 20 -21.85 30.38 -3.52
CA GLY A 20 -21.98 29.95 -2.15
C GLY A 20 -22.69 28.61 -2.14
N GLY A 21 -21.98 27.56 -2.54
CA GLY A 21 -22.43 26.19 -2.30
C GLY A 21 -22.83 26.07 -0.83
N LYS A 22 -23.99 25.47 -0.56
CA LYS A 22 -24.50 25.26 0.80
C LYS A 22 -23.34 24.73 1.67
N LYS A 23 -22.87 25.53 2.62
CA LYS A 23 -21.93 25.07 3.64
C LYS A 23 -22.66 24.01 4.44
N PHE A 24 -22.27 22.75 4.26
CA PHE A 24 -22.79 21.66 5.06
C PHE A 24 -22.43 21.91 6.52
N LYS A 25 -23.43 21.87 7.41
CA LYS A 25 -23.20 21.97 8.84
C LYS A 25 -22.74 20.59 9.32
N VAL A 26 -21.43 20.42 9.41
CA VAL A 26 -20.79 19.19 9.90
C VAL A 26 -21.04 19.04 11.39
N ASP A 27 -21.38 17.82 11.81
CA ASP A 27 -21.42 17.41 13.20
C ASP A 27 -20.13 16.70 13.56
N VAL A 28 -19.29 17.39 14.34
CA VAL A 28 -17.98 16.90 14.81
C VAL A 28 -18.13 15.63 15.65
N LYS A 29 -19.20 15.50 16.43
CA LYS A 29 -19.43 14.35 17.32
C LYS A 29 -19.95 13.14 16.56
N ALA A 30 -20.76 13.36 15.51
CA ALA A 30 -21.27 12.28 14.67
C ALA A 30 -20.26 11.82 13.59
N THR A 31 -19.30 12.67 13.24
CA THR A 31 -18.20 12.34 12.31
C THR A 31 -17.35 11.21 12.87
N LYS A 32 -17.08 10.19 12.06
CA LYS A 32 -16.39 8.96 12.48
C LYS A 32 -15.01 8.87 11.85
N ALA A 33 -14.08 8.22 12.55
CA ALA A 33 -12.84 7.73 11.96
C ALA A 33 -12.75 6.21 12.15
N HIS A 34 -12.30 5.48 11.14
CA HIS A 34 -12.17 4.03 11.19
C HIS A 34 -11.11 3.53 10.22
N GLY A 35 -10.53 2.35 10.48
CA GLY A 35 -9.56 1.71 9.61
C GLY A 35 -8.27 1.31 10.34
N PRO A 36 -7.42 0.50 9.69
CA PRO A 36 -6.27 -0.16 10.33
C PRO A 36 -5.22 0.83 10.86
N GLY A 37 -5.11 2.01 10.27
CA GLY A 37 -4.18 3.04 10.70
C GLY A 37 -4.51 3.70 12.04
N LEU A 38 -5.62 3.35 12.70
CA LEU A 38 -5.91 3.75 14.09
C LEU A 38 -5.35 2.77 15.13
N GLU A 39 -4.89 1.59 14.70
CA GLU A 39 -4.27 0.56 15.55
C GLU A 39 -2.83 0.23 15.07
N PRO A 40 -1.93 1.23 14.99
CA PRO A 40 -0.61 1.10 14.37
C PRO A 40 0.40 0.21 15.12
N ASP A 41 0.10 -0.14 16.37
CA ASP A 41 0.85 -1.07 17.20
C ASP A 41 0.51 -2.54 16.89
N LYS A 42 -0.63 -2.80 16.25
CA LYS A 42 -1.02 -4.12 15.78
C LYS A 42 -0.59 -4.38 14.34
N ILE A 43 -0.65 -3.35 13.49
CA ILE A 43 -0.40 -3.47 12.06
C ILE A 43 0.88 -2.72 11.66
N VAL A 44 1.86 -3.48 11.18
CA VAL A 44 3.13 -2.97 10.66
C VAL A 44 3.10 -2.99 9.13
N ILE A 45 2.84 -1.84 8.52
CA ILE A 45 2.86 -1.62 7.06
C ILE A 45 3.60 -0.30 6.75
N PRO A 46 4.17 -0.14 5.54
CA PRO A 46 4.98 1.03 5.21
C PRO A 46 4.25 2.35 5.42
N VAL A 47 3.00 2.41 4.96
CA VAL A 47 2.10 3.54 5.14
C VAL A 47 0.81 3.07 5.76
N ARG A 48 0.47 3.68 6.89
CA ARG A 48 -0.76 3.40 7.62
C ARG A 48 -1.84 4.34 7.14
N TYR A 49 -3.07 3.85 7.07
CA TYR A 49 -4.19 4.65 6.61
C TYR A 49 -5.48 4.35 7.36
N PHE A 50 -6.32 5.37 7.47
CA PHE A 50 -7.67 5.24 8.00
C PHE A 50 -8.58 6.24 7.27
N PHE A 51 -9.88 6.04 7.41
CA PHE A 51 -10.91 6.85 6.77
C PHE A 51 -11.58 7.75 7.79
N ILE A 52 -12.02 8.93 7.33
CA ILE A 52 -12.94 9.81 8.06
C ILE A 52 -14.24 9.85 7.27
N GLU A 53 -15.36 9.59 7.92
CA GLU A 53 -16.71 9.74 7.36
C GLU A 53 -17.45 10.90 8.01
N VAL A 54 -17.84 11.87 7.18
CA VAL A 54 -18.46 13.10 7.66
C VAL A 54 -19.97 12.93 7.80
N TYR A 55 -20.51 13.39 8.93
CA TYR A 55 -21.93 13.41 9.21
C TYR A 55 -22.43 14.84 9.43
N ASP A 56 -23.66 15.12 9.01
CA ASP A 56 -24.33 16.38 9.28
C ASP A 56 -25.02 16.38 10.66
N THR A 57 -25.50 17.53 11.12
CA THR A 57 -26.21 17.67 12.41
C THR A 57 -27.58 16.96 12.45
N LYS A 58 -28.01 16.33 11.35
CA LYS A 58 -29.22 15.50 11.26
C LYS A 58 -28.88 14.01 11.30
N GLY A 59 -27.59 13.65 11.44
CA GLY A 59 -27.11 12.27 11.45
C GLY A 59 -27.01 11.63 10.06
N ASN A 60 -27.12 12.41 8.97
CA ASN A 60 -26.94 11.88 7.62
C ASN A 60 -25.47 11.90 7.23
N ARG A 61 -25.04 10.85 6.52
CA ARG A 61 -23.73 10.84 5.86
C ARG A 61 -23.68 11.95 4.81
N VAL A 62 -22.67 12.79 4.89
CA VAL A 62 -22.41 13.80 3.86
C VAL A 62 -21.88 13.09 2.61
N THR A 63 -22.38 13.47 1.44
CA THR A 63 -22.05 12.83 0.14
C THR A 63 -21.21 13.71 -0.77
N LYS A 64 -20.72 14.84 -0.26
CA LYS A 64 -19.89 15.81 -0.98
C LYS A 64 -18.74 16.28 -0.10
N SER A 65 -17.65 16.69 -0.73
CA SER A 65 -16.53 17.37 -0.07
C SER A 65 -17.00 18.49 0.87
N VAL A 66 -16.40 18.57 2.06
CA VAL A 66 -16.52 19.71 2.98
C VAL A 66 -15.26 20.60 2.97
N GLY A 67 -14.42 20.46 1.94
CA GLY A 67 -13.14 21.15 1.77
C GLY A 67 -12.00 20.50 2.54
N ASN A 68 -11.05 21.31 3.04
CA ASN A 68 -9.90 20.83 3.81
C ASN A 68 -9.92 21.27 5.30
N PRO A 69 -11.01 21.03 6.06
CA PRO A 69 -11.10 21.42 7.47
C PRO A 69 -10.39 20.44 8.42
N PHE A 70 -9.98 19.27 7.91
CA PHE A 70 -9.34 18.23 8.70
C PHE A 70 -7.84 18.47 8.85
N LYS A 71 -7.38 18.42 10.10
CA LYS A 71 -5.96 18.39 10.45
C LYS A 71 -5.69 17.11 11.24
N VAL A 72 -4.72 16.33 10.77
CA VAL A 72 -4.24 15.15 11.49
C VAL A 72 -2.81 15.38 11.93
N LEU A 73 -2.55 15.09 13.20
CA LEU A 73 -1.24 15.14 13.80
C LEU A 73 -0.98 13.80 14.50
N VAL A 74 0.15 13.19 14.18
CA VAL A 74 0.63 11.96 14.83
C VAL A 74 1.86 12.33 15.62
N GLU A 75 1.77 12.24 16.94
CA GLU A 75 2.87 12.54 17.87
C GLU A 75 3.37 11.26 18.51
N GLY A 76 4.60 11.28 19.01
CA GLY A 76 5.22 10.16 19.70
C GLY A 76 6.68 10.46 20.01
N GLU A 77 7.32 9.56 20.74
CA GLU A 77 8.70 9.68 21.19
C GLU A 77 9.56 8.54 20.65
N THR A 78 10.78 8.84 20.23
CA THR A 78 11.82 7.85 19.95
C THR A 78 12.46 7.33 21.25
N SER A 79 13.26 6.26 21.15
CA SER A 79 13.94 5.67 22.31
C SER A 79 14.90 6.61 23.05
N ASP A 80 15.39 7.66 22.38
CA ASP A 80 16.24 8.71 22.96
C ASP A 80 15.44 9.95 23.42
N GLY A 81 14.11 9.85 23.47
CA GLY A 81 13.22 10.90 24.00
C GLY A 81 12.98 12.09 23.05
N ARG A 82 13.39 12.00 21.78
CA ARG A 82 13.07 13.02 20.76
C ARG A 82 11.67 12.78 20.17
N ASN A 83 11.12 13.83 19.57
CA ASN A 83 9.86 13.72 18.85
C ASN A 83 10.00 12.82 17.62
N CYS A 84 8.99 11.98 17.41
CA CYS A 84 8.90 11.17 16.22
C CYS A 84 8.71 11.99 14.94
N ARG A 85 9.47 11.64 13.91
CA ARG A 85 9.25 12.15 12.56
C ARG A 85 8.17 11.32 11.89
N VAL A 86 7.00 11.94 11.69
CA VAL A 86 5.87 11.33 11.01
C VAL A 86 5.41 12.22 9.86
N TRP A 87 5.37 11.67 8.65
CA TRP A 87 4.73 12.36 7.52
C TRP A 87 3.26 11.96 7.48
N THR A 88 2.35 12.94 7.54
CA THR A 88 0.90 12.73 7.47
C THR A 88 0.31 13.46 6.27
N GLN A 89 -0.70 12.88 5.64
CA GLN A 89 -1.49 13.49 4.57
C GLN A 89 -2.97 13.14 4.72
N VAL A 90 -3.83 14.12 4.42
CA VAL A 90 -5.29 13.95 4.34
C VAL A 90 -5.73 14.17 2.90
N LEU A 91 -6.46 13.22 2.34
CA LEU A 91 -6.95 13.22 0.97
C LEU A 91 -8.47 13.25 0.97
N ASP A 92 -9.06 14.22 0.29
CA ASP A 92 -10.50 14.30 0.09
C ASP A 92 -10.92 13.38 -1.06
N ARG A 93 -11.89 12.48 -0.81
CA ARG A 93 -12.47 11.61 -1.85
C ARG A 93 -13.60 12.28 -2.63
N TYR A 94 -13.94 13.52 -2.27
CA TYR A 94 -15.02 14.34 -2.81
C TYR A 94 -16.44 13.79 -2.63
N ASP A 95 -16.58 12.69 -1.89
CA ASP A 95 -17.83 11.99 -1.59
C ASP A 95 -18.27 12.16 -0.12
N GLY A 96 -17.66 13.11 0.60
CA GLY A 96 -17.88 13.32 2.04
C GLY A 96 -17.11 12.35 2.94
N SER A 97 -16.15 11.62 2.38
CA SER A 97 -15.15 10.88 3.14
C SER A 97 -13.72 11.31 2.79
N TYR A 98 -12.80 11.04 3.71
CA TYR A 98 -11.39 11.39 3.57
C TYR A 98 -10.52 10.17 3.86
N ILE A 99 -9.39 10.07 3.17
CA ILE A 99 -8.32 9.09 3.48
C ILE A 99 -7.23 9.85 4.21
N VAL A 100 -6.92 9.42 5.41
CA VAL A 100 -5.73 9.85 6.13
C VAL A 100 -4.67 8.79 5.93
N ARG A 101 -3.47 9.19 5.54
CA ARG A 101 -2.31 8.31 5.45
C ARG A 101 -1.12 8.91 6.17
N TYR A 102 -0.32 8.07 6.81
CA TYR A 102 0.89 8.51 7.50
C TYR A 102 2.00 7.45 7.50
N ARG A 103 3.24 7.94 7.49
CA ARG A 103 4.48 7.15 7.48
C ARG A 103 5.36 7.54 8.67
N THR A 104 5.82 6.54 9.41
CA THR A 104 6.81 6.67 10.49
C THR A 104 8.18 6.26 9.95
N TYR A 105 9.21 7.08 10.17
CA TYR A 105 10.58 6.80 9.70
C TYR A 105 11.48 6.12 10.74
N GLN A 106 10.91 5.86 11.91
CA GLN A 106 11.59 5.32 13.08
C GLN A 106 10.53 4.75 14.01
N THR A 107 10.93 3.81 14.88
CA THR A 107 10.03 3.27 15.89
C THR A 107 9.60 4.36 16.87
N CYS A 108 8.30 4.48 17.07
CA CYS A 108 7.69 5.46 17.95
C CYS A 108 7.02 4.80 19.16
N THR A 109 7.13 5.44 20.31
CA THR A 109 6.46 5.04 21.56
C THR A 109 5.61 6.20 22.07
N LYS A 110 4.69 5.90 23.00
CA LYS A 110 3.72 6.88 23.53
C LYS A 110 2.97 7.62 22.41
N THR A 111 2.65 6.91 21.34
CA THR A 111 2.08 7.52 20.15
C THR A 111 0.63 7.96 20.39
N SER A 112 0.29 9.14 19.89
CA SER A 112 -1.08 9.64 19.86
C SER A 112 -1.45 10.17 18.48
N ILE A 113 -2.66 9.82 18.03
CA ILE A 113 -3.22 10.29 16.76
C ILE A 113 -4.31 11.30 17.06
N HIS A 114 -4.09 12.54 16.66
CA HIS A 114 -4.99 13.66 16.83
C HIS A 114 -5.70 13.93 15.50
N VAL A 115 -7.01 13.73 15.46
CA VAL A 115 -7.87 13.99 14.31
C VAL A 115 -8.79 15.16 14.65
N LEU A 116 -8.60 16.28 13.97
CA LEU A 116 -9.24 17.56 14.27
C LEU A 116 -10.07 18.04 13.07
N TYR A 117 -11.29 18.49 13.31
CA TYR A 117 -12.10 19.27 12.39
C TYR A 117 -12.22 20.70 12.90
N ASN A 118 -11.70 21.70 12.17
CA ASN A 118 -11.66 23.10 12.61
C ASN A 118 -11.18 23.27 14.07
N SER A 119 -10.07 22.60 14.41
CA SER A 119 -9.44 22.57 15.75
C SER A 119 -10.23 21.86 16.85
N GLN A 120 -11.29 21.12 16.53
CA GLN A 120 -12.03 20.28 17.48
C GLN A 120 -11.80 18.80 17.20
N HIS A 121 -11.56 18.02 18.24
CA HIS A 121 -11.43 16.57 18.12
C HIS A 121 -12.73 15.93 17.65
N ILE A 122 -12.63 15.03 16.66
CA ILE A 122 -13.74 14.19 16.21
C ILE A 122 -13.66 12.80 16.83
N ALA A 123 -14.79 12.09 16.87
CA ALA A 123 -14.87 10.70 17.33
C ALA A 123 -14.14 10.50 18.68
N GLU A 124 -13.28 9.48 18.79
CA GLU A 124 -12.52 9.16 20.00
C GLU A 124 -11.15 9.85 20.06
N SER A 125 -10.90 10.81 19.16
CA SER A 125 -9.62 11.52 19.14
C SER A 125 -9.41 12.31 20.44
N PRO A 126 -8.18 12.35 20.98
CA PRO A 126 -6.97 11.67 20.49
C PRO A 126 -6.96 10.16 20.76
N TYR A 127 -6.57 9.39 19.74
CA TYR A 127 -6.36 7.95 19.86
C TYR A 127 -4.99 7.69 20.49
N LYS A 128 -4.97 7.10 21.68
CA LYS A 128 -3.73 6.75 22.40
C LYS A 128 -3.33 5.32 22.06
N ILE A 129 -2.11 5.15 21.58
CA ILE A 129 -1.59 3.85 21.16
C ILE A 129 -0.82 3.22 22.32
N ALA A 130 -1.15 1.97 22.63
CA ALA A 130 -0.57 1.27 23.78
C ALA A 130 0.83 0.74 23.49
N GLY A 131 1.00 0.10 22.33
CA GLY A 131 2.26 -0.50 21.92
C GLY A 131 3.20 0.42 21.13
N PRO A 132 4.41 -0.06 20.82
CA PRO A 132 5.32 0.63 19.91
C PRO A 132 4.77 0.62 18.48
N VAL A 133 4.97 1.71 17.77
CA VAL A 133 4.67 1.84 16.34
C VAL A 133 5.97 1.66 15.57
N TYR A 134 6.17 0.46 15.03
CA TYR A 134 7.38 0.13 14.27
C TYR A 134 7.38 0.81 12.89
N ALA A 135 8.58 1.22 12.45
CA ALA A 135 8.80 1.68 11.08
C ALA A 135 9.05 0.49 10.13
N GLU A 136 8.95 0.75 8.83
CA GLU A 136 9.13 -0.26 7.77
C GLU A 136 10.52 -0.93 7.77
N ASP A 137 11.52 -0.21 8.23
CA ASP A 137 12.92 -0.63 8.31
C ASP A 137 13.28 -1.35 9.61
N CYS A 138 12.36 -1.42 10.58
CA CYS A 138 12.52 -2.21 11.81
C CYS A 138 12.64 -3.69 11.46
N TYR A 139 13.75 -4.34 11.82
CA TYR A 139 13.83 -5.80 11.78
C TYR A 139 13.25 -6.38 13.07
N CYS A 140 11.94 -6.57 13.06
CA CYS A 140 11.12 -6.81 14.23
C CYS A 140 10.07 -7.90 13.92
N PRO A 141 10.49 -9.10 13.46
CA PRO A 141 9.56 -10.14 13.06
C PRO A 141 8.74 -10.60 14.27
N ASN A 142 7.41 -10.53 14.14
CA ASN A 142 6.47 -10.96 15.17
C ASN A 142 5.36 -11.80 14.54
N GLY A 143 5.06 -12.93 15.18
CA GLY A 143 4.09 -13.88 14.66
C GLY A 143 4.56 -14.61 13.39
N ASP A 144 3.70 -15.50 12.93
CA ASP A 144 3.86 -16.19 11.66
C ASP A 144 3.02 -15.53 10.55
N THR A 145 3.06 -16.10 9.35
CA THR A 145 2.31 -15.58 8.19
C THR A 145 0.79 -15.67 8.37
N VAL A 146 0.28 -16.57 9.22
CA VAL A 146 -1.16 -16.73 9.47
C VAL A 146 -1.63 -15.60 10.38
N GLU A 147 -0.96 -15.41 11.52
CA GLU A 147 -1.27 -14.32 12.46
C GLU A 147 -1.16 -12.96 11.79
N TRP A 148 -0.12 -12.75 10.96
CA TRP A 148 0.05 -11.50 10.23
C TRP A 148 -1.10 -11.25 9.26
N LYS A 149 -1.49 -12.25 8.45
CA LYS A 149 -2.61 -12.14 7.49
C LYS A 149 -3.92 -11.80 8.17
N GLU A 150 -4.21 -12.44 9.30
CA GLU A 150 -5.43 -12.16 10.07
C GLU A 150 -5.41 -10.74 10.63
N THR A 151 -4.27 -10.31 11.18
CA THR A 151 -4.08 -8.99 11.79
C THR A 151 -4.25 -7.85 10.77
N VAL A 152 -3.73 -8.01 9.56
CA VAL A 152 -3.89 -7.00 8.48
C VAL A 152 -5.24 -7.09 7.77
N GLY A 153 -6.08 -8.07 8.11
CA GLY A 153 -7.41 -8.25 7.53
C GLY A 153 -7.38 -8.77 6.08
N CYS A 154 -6.39 -9.58 5.71
CA CYS A 154 -6.37 -10.23 4.42
C CYS A 154 -7.55 -11.22 4.29
N PRO A 155 -8.23 -11.27 3.12
CA PRO A 155 -9.12 -12.36 2.77
C PRO A 155 -8.49 -13.74 3.04
N GLY A 156 -9.30 -14.67 3.56
CA GLY A 156 -8.84 -16.03 3.86
C GLY A 156 -8.39 -16.80 2.61
N ASN A 157 -9.01 -16.54 1.47
CA ASN A 157 -8.69 -17.17 0.19
C ASN A 157 -8.67 -16.18 -0.98
N TYR A 158 -7.97 -16.60 -2.04
CA TYR A 158 -7.93 -15.91 -3.32
C TYR A 158 -8.05 -16.95 -4.42
N SER A 159 -9.16 -16.91 -5.16
CA SER A 159 -9.45 -17.92 -6.18
C SER A 159 -8.38 -18.01 -7.27
N GLN A 160 -7.69 -16.91 -7.58
CA GLN A 160 -6.57 -16.91 -8.54
C GLN A 160 -5.37 -17.70 -8.00
N ILE A 161 -4.96 -17.45 -6.75
CA ILE A 161 -3.84 -18.14 -6.12
C ILE A 161 -4.11 -19.64 -6.06
N GLU A 162 -5.32 -20.04 -5.65
CA GLU A 162 -5.71 -21.46 -5.59
C GLU A 162 -5.67 -22.14 -6.97
N ARG A 163 -6.15 -21.46 -8.01
CA ARG A 163 -6.11 -21.97 -9.38
C ARG A 163 -4.68 -22.15 -9.89
N ASP A 164 -3.84 -21.14 -9.73
CA ASP A 164 -2.46 -21.16 -10.24
C ASP A 164 -1.62 -22.23 -9.56
N LEU A 165 -1.77 -22.38 -8.23
CA LEU A 165 -1.06 -23.40 -7.46
C LEU A 165 -1.63 -24.81 -7.63
N SER A 166 -2.87 -24.96 -8.13
CA SER A 166 -3.51 -26.27 -8.26
C SER A 166 -2.73 -27.24 -9.15
N LEU A 167 -1.95 -26.72 -10.11
CA LEU A 167 -1.11 -27.47 -11.03
C LEU A 167 0.16 -28.05 -10.39
N PHE A 168 0.50 -27.62 -9.17
CA PHE A 168 1.81 -27.84 -8.54
C PHE A 168 1.69 -28.41 -7.11
N GLN A 169 1.00 -29.55 -6.95
CA GLN A 169 0.80 -30.19 -5.65
C GLN A 169 2.09 -30.76 -5.04
N GLU A 170 2.97 -31.30 -5.88
CA GLU A 170 4.28 -31.83 -5.49
C GLU A 170 5.33 -31.24 -6.43
N VAL A 171 6.43 -30.73 -5.85
CA VAL A 171 7.48 -30.06 -6.60
C VAL A 171 8.85 -30.62 -6.24
N ASP A 172 9.50 -31.25 -7.21
CA ASP A 172 10.92 -31.60 -7.15
C ASP A 172 11.75 -30.38 -7.59
N PHE A 173 12.22 -29.59 -6.62
CA PHE A 173 12.94 -28.35 -6.90
C PHE A 173 14.30 -28.56 -7.57
N ASP A 174 14.98 -29.68 -7.28
CA ASP A 174 16.25 -30.02 -7.91
C ASP A 174 16.07 -30.21 -9.41
N ASN A 175 14.98 -30.89 -9.81
CA ASN A 175 14.64 -31.07 -11.22
C ASN A 175 14.12 -29.77 -11.84
N VAL A 176 13.23 -29.05 -11.15
CA VAL A 176 12.68 -27.76 -11.62
C VAL A 176 13.79 -26.76 -11.93
N LEU A 177 14.78 -26.61 -11.05
CA LEU A 177 15.84 -25.62 -11.23
C LEU A 177 16.76 -25.99 -12.40
N LYS A 178 17.06 -27.28 -12.60
CA LYS A 178 17.82 -27.77 -13.75
C LYS A 178 17.07 -27.49 -15.06
N GLU A 179 15.80 -27.86 -15.13
CA GLU A 179 14.96 -27.64 -16.31
C GLU A 179 14.75 -26.15 -16.61
N ALA A 180 14.47 -25.33 -15.58
CA ALA A 180 14.34 -23.88 -15.73
C ALA A 180 15.63 -23.24 -16.24
N ALA A 181 16.79 -23.66 -15.73
CA ALA A 181 18.08 -23.19 -16.22
C ALA A 181 18.28 -23.54 -17.71
N VAL A 182 17.96 -24.76 -18.14
CA VAL A 182 18.07 -25.16 -19.56
C VAL A 182 17.12 -24.34 -20.45
N ARG A 183 15.88 -24.12 -20.01
CA ARG A 183 14.83 -23.48 -20.82
C ARG A 183 14.90 -21.96 -20.85
N PHE A 184 15.32 -21.34 -19.75
CA PHE A 184 15.13 -19.91 -19.50
C PHE A 184 16.42 -19.14 -19.20
N ASN A 185 17.57 -19.80 -19.02
CA ASN A 185 18.86 -19.11 -18.92
C ASN A 185 19.41 -18.77 -20.32
N GLN A 186 18.76 -17.83 -21.00
CA GLN A 186 19.14 -17.40 -22.34
C GLN A 186 19.59 -15.95 -22.33
N ALA A 187 20.86 -15.72 -22.66
CA ALA A 187 21.44 -14.37 -22.70
C ALA A 187 20.64 -13.47 -23.66
N GLY A 188 20.28 -12.27 -23.18
CA GLY A 188 19.55 -11.27 -23.95
C GLY A 188 18.05 -11.52 -24.17
N SER A 189 17.47 -12.64 -23.72
CA SER A 189 16.02 -12.91 -23.91
C SER A 189 15.26 -13.20 -22.62
N ARG A 190 15.80 -14.02 -21.73
CA ARG A 190 15.08 -14.52 -20.54
C ARG A 190 15.99 -14.50 -19.32
N SER A 191 15.45 -14.03 -18.21
CA SER A 191 16.13 -14.02 -16.92
C SER A 191 15.15 -14.42 -15.82
N PHE A 192 15.64 -15.20 -14.87
CA PHE A 192 14.86 -15.58 -13.69
C PHE A 192 15.78 -15.63 -12.47
N CYS A 193 15.22 -15.56 -11.27
CA CYS A 193 15.97 -15.81 -10.05
C CYS A 193 15.33 -16.95 -9.26
N ASN A 194 16.19 -17.80 -8.70
CA ASN A 194 15.86 -18.72 -7.63
C ASN A 194 16.03 -17.98 -6.29
N TYR A 195 14.98 -18.07 -5.47
CA TYR A 195 14.92 -17.53 -4.13
C TYR A 195 14.75 -18.67 -3.13
N VAL A 196 15.48 -18.59 -2.03
CA VAL A 196 15.32 -19.46 -0.88
C VAL A 196 15.12 -18.56 0.33
N VAL A 197 14.01 -18.77 1.04
CA VAL A 197 13.85 -18.26 2.40
C VAL A 197 14.15 -19.42 3.33
N LYS A 198 15.18 -19.28 4.16
CA LYS A 198 15.60 -20.31 5.13
C LYS A 198 15.93 -19.65 6.45
N ASP A 199 15.31 -20.10 7.54
CA ASP A 199 15.48 -19.52 8.87
C ASP A 199 15.25 -17.99 8.87
N ASN A 200 14.20 -17.56 8.17
CA ASN A 200 13.83 -16.15 7.94
C ASN A 200 14.95 -15.27 7.30
N LYS A 201 15.87 -15.90 6.55
CA LYS A 201 16.91 -15.25 5.75
C LYS A 201 16.68 -15.51 4.27
N ILE A 202 16.93 -14.51 3.45
CA ILE A 202 16.73 -14.55 2.01
C ILE A 202 18.06 -14.86 1.33
N TYR A 203 18.06 -15.88 0.49
CA TYR A 203 19.13 -16.23 -0.42
C TYR A 203 18.61 -16.15 -1.85
N ARG A 204 19.45 -15.72 -2.78
CA ARG A 204 19.05 -15.55 -4.17
C ARG A 204 20.18 -15.90 -5.12
N LYS A 205 19.85 -16.60 -6.19
CA LYS A 205 20.72 -16.82 -7.35
C LYS A 205 19.95 -16.52 -8.64
N CYS A 206 20.49 -15.65 -9.48
CA CYS A 206 19.86 -15.27 -10.74
C CYS A 206 20.55 -15.89 -11.95
N TYR A 207 19.77 -16.08 -13.00
CA TYR A 207 20.14 -16.69 -14.28
C TYR A 207 19.71 -15.74 -15.41
N GLY A 208 20.47 -15.69 -16.50
CA GLY A 208 20.31 -14.71 -17.57
C GLY A 208 21.21 -13.48 -17.45
N GLN A 209 21.05 -12.52 -18.38
CA GLN A 209 21.91 -11.34 -18.47
C GLN A 209 21.31 -10.11 -17.76
N HIS A 210 20.00 -9.92 -17.86
CA HIS A 210 19.30 -8.74 -17.33
C HIS A 210 18.52 -9.12 -16.09
N VAL A 211 19.16 -8.99 -14.93
CA VAL A 211 18.61 -9.46 -13.65
C VAL A 211 18.17 -8.34 -12.70
N GLY A 212 18.31 -7.06 -13.08
CA GLY A 212 18.07 -5.92 -12.18
C GLY A 212 16.63 -5.82 -11.65
N PHE A 213 15.64 -6.38 -12.35
CA PHE A 213 14.24 -6.45 -11.91
C PHE A 213 14.05 -7.32 -10.65
N ASN A 214 15.08 -8.05 -10.22
CA ASN A 214 15.09 -8.75 -8.95
C ASN A 214 14.83 -7.81 -7.75
N MET A 215 15.14 -6.52 -7.87
CA MET A 215 14.98 -5.54 -6.79
C MET A 215 13.55 -5.46 -6.26
N PHE A 216 12.53 -5.68 -7.11
CA PHE A 216 11.13 -5.63 -6.67
C PHE A 216 10.78 -6.82 -5.77
N MET A 217 11.20 -8.03 -6.17
CA MET A 217 11.01 -9.22 -5.36
C MET A 217 11.85 -9.15 -4.07
N ASP A 218 13.09 -8.67 -4.15
CA ASP A 218 13.93 -8.43 -2.98
C ASP A 218 13.25 -7.49 -1.98
N ASN A 219 12.75 -6.35 -2.45
CA ASN A 219 12.09 -5.36 -1.60
C ASN A 219 10.85 -5.95 -0.93
N MET A 220 10.05 -6.72 -1.66
CA MET A 220 8.89 -7.43 -1.12
C MET A 220 9.29 -8.45 -0.05
N LEU A 221 10.27 -9.31 -0.32
CA LEU A 221 10.75 -10.30 0.65
C LEU A 221 11.38 -9.64 1.89
N HIS A 222 12.21 -8.62 1.70
CA HIS A 222 12.82 -7.87 2.79
C HIS A 222 11.77 -7.19 3.69
N SER A 223 10.73 -6.62 3.07
CA SER A 223 9.60 -6.04 3.79
C SER A 223 8.89 -7.09 4.65
N MET A 224 8.70 -8.30 4.13
CA MET A 224 8.03 -9.39 4.84
C MET A 224 8.87 -9.96 6.00
N VAL A 225 10.13 -10.35 5.76
CA VAL A 225 10.99 -10.96 6.80
C VAL A 225 11.30 -10.03 7.98
N ARG A 226 11.15 -8.71 7.78
CA ARG A 226 11.26 -7.71 8.84
C ARG A 226 10.08 -7.71 9.81
N LYS A 227 8.90 -8.21 9.39
CA LYS A 227 7.63 -8.06 10.11
C LYS A 227 7.07 -9.37 10.62
N MET A 228 7.37 -10.47 9.95
CA MET A 228 6.87 -11.80 10.27
C MET A 228 7.94 -12.85 10.00
N VAL A 229 7.81 -14.00 10.64
CA VAL A 229 8.63 -15.17 10.33
C VAL A 229 8.04 -15.85 9.09
N LEU A 230 8.77 -15.79 7.98
CA LEU A 230 8.39 -16.53 6.78
C LEU A 230 8.74 -18.02 6.91
N PRO A 231 7.93 -18.93 6.35
CA PRO A 231 8.26 -20.35 6.29
C PRO A 231 9.50 -20.59 5.43
N ASP A 232 10.16 -21.72 5.67
CA ASP A 232 11.22 -22.20 4.80
C ASP A 232 10.65 -22.59 3.44
N ILE A 233 11.00 -21.86 2.39
CA ILE A 233 10.47 -22.04 1.04
C ILE A 233 11.55 -21.79 0.00
N GLU A 234 11.45 -22.51 -1.11
CA GLU A 234 12.24 -22.28 -2.32
C GLU A 234 11.29 -22.06 -3.49
N PHE A 235 11.58 -21.06 -4.32
CA PHE A 235 10.79 -20.74 -5.51
C PHE A 235 11.60 -20.00 -6.55
N ILE A 236 11.09 -19.95 -7.78
CA ILE A 236 11.70 -19.19 -8.87
C ILE A 236 10.76 -18.09 -9.36
N VAL A 237 11.35 -16.97 -9.76
CA VAL A 237 10.65 -15.78 -10.21
C VAL A 237 11.17 -15.38 -11.58
N ASN A 238 10.27 -15.26 -12.54
CA ASN A 238 10.53 -14.67 -13.84
C ASN A 238 10.76 -13.16 -13.68
N LEU A 239 11.82 -12.65 -14.31
CA LEU A 239 12.14 -11.23 -14.29
C LEU A 239 11.69 -10.49 -15.57
N GLY A 240 11.26 -11.21 -16.60
CA GLY A 240 10.78 -10.62 -17.85
C GLY A 240 9.30 -10.27 -17.82
N ASP A 241 8.89 -9.45 -18.78
CA ASP A 241 7.51 -8.96 -18.89
C ASP A 241 6.52 -10.03 -19.33
N TRP A 242 6.98 -11.05 -20.05
CA TRP A 242 6.14 -12.09 -20.64
C TRP A 242 6.17 -13.39 -19.82
N PRO A 243 5.04 -14.09 -19.70
CA PRO A 243 4.97 -15.40 -19.06
C PRO A 243 5.80 -16.44 -19.82
N LEU A 244 6.27 -17.48 -19.13
CA LEU A 244 7.26 -18.42 -19.67
C LEU A 244 6.74 -19.84 -19.85
N VAL A 245 5.68 -20.24 -19.18
CA VAL A 245 5.27 -21.65 -19.07
C VAL A 245 4.16 -21.96 -20.07
N ASP A 246 4.54 -22.60 -21.18
CA ASP A 246 3.58 -23.23 -22.09
C ASP A 246 3.03 -24.52 -21.42
N PRO A 247 1.70 -24.63 -21.18
CA PRO A 247 1.10 -25.77 -20.51
C PRO A 247 1.28 -27.11 -21.25
N LYS A 248 1.60 -27.06 -22.55
CA LYS A 248 1.85 -28.23 -23.42
C LYS A 248 3.24 -28.82 -23.23
N VAL A 249 4.20 -28.07 -22.67
CA VAL A 249 5.58 -28.53 -22.46
C VAL A 249 5.74 -29.11 -21.06
N LYS A 250 6.25 -30.33 -20.95
CA LYS A 250 6.47 -31.03 -19.66
C LYS A 250 7.96 -31.16 -19.31
N PRO A 251 8.34 -31.26 -18.01
CA PRO A 251 7.50 -30.93 -16.85
C PRO A 251 7.05 -29.47 -16.86
N LEU A 252 5.92 -29.19 -16.19
CA LEU A 252 5.52 -27.81 -15.89
C LEU A 252 6.48 -27.23 -14.86
N ILE A 253 6.79 -25.95 -15.01
CA ILE A 253 7.74 -25.25 -14.16
C ILE A 253 6.96 -24.27 -13.28
N PRO A 254 6.94 -24.46 -11.93
CA PRO A 254 6.28 -23.52 -11.03
C PRO A 254 7.12 -22.23 -10.93
N ILE A 255 6.79 -21.26 -11.78
CA ILE A 255 7.45 -19.96 -11.81
C ILE A 255 6.46 -18.86 -11.52
N PHE A 256 6.85 -17.94 -10.63
CA PHE A 256 6.09 -16.73 -10.36
C PHE A 256 6.40 -15.68 -11.43
N SER A 257 5.38 -15.08 -12.01
CA SER A 257 5.49 -14.08 -13.07
C SER A 257 4.60 -12.87 -12.80
N TRP A 258 5.00 -11.71 -13.33
CA TRP A 258 4.24 -10.45 -13.21
C TRP A 258 2.91 -10.48 -13.96
N CYS A 259 2.79 -11.35 -14.96
CA CYS A 259 1.58 -11.56 -15.72
C CYS A 259 1.46 -13.01 -16.19
N ALA A 260 0.26 -13.39 -16.63
CA ALA A 260 -0.07 -14.65 -17.27
C ALA A 260 -1.26 -14.44 -18.23
N SER A 261 -1.57 -15.47 -19.02
CA SER A 261 -2.78 -15.58 -19.83
C SER A 261 -3.43 -16.97 -19.65
N GLU A 262 -4.62 -17.16 -20.24
CA GLU A 262 -5.30 -18.48 -20.27
C GLU A 262 -4.48 -19.57 -20.97
N ASP A 263 -3.51 -19.19 -21.79
CA ASP A 263 -2.63 -20.09 -22.54
C ASP A 263 -1.29 -20.38 -21.82
N THR A 264 -1.15 -19.94 -20.57
CA THR A 264 0.09 -20.10 -19.78
C THR A 264 -0.18 -20.70 -18.41
N ALA A 265 0.84 -21.30 -17.81
CA ALA A 265 0.77 -21.93 -16.49
C ALA A 265 1.67 -21.26 -15.44
N ASP A 266 2.06 -20.00 -15.65
CA ASP A 266 2.79 -19.19 -14.69
C ASP A 266 1.90 -18.86 -13.48
N ILE A 267 2.51 -18.76 -12.29
CA ILE A 267 1.81 -18.37 -11.06
C ILE A 267 1.84 -16.85 -10.97
N VAL A 268 0.66 -16.20 -10.98
CA VAL A 268 0.61 -14.74 -10.98
C VAL A 268 0.93 -14.18 -9.61
N MET A 269 1.87 -13.24 -9.56
CA MET A 269 2.20 -12.45 -8.36
C MET A 269 1.88 -10.97 -8.56
N PRO A 270 1.78 -10.16 -7.49
CA PRO A 270 1.61 -8.72 -7.61
C PRO A 270 2.68 -8.09 -8.50
N THR A 271 2.28 -7.13 -9.35
CA THR A 271 3.20 -6.47 -10.27
C THR A 271 4.23 -5.61 -9.53
N TYR A 272 5.35 -5.32 -10.18
CA TYR A 272 6.37 -4.41 -9.67
C TYR A 272 5.79 -3.01 -9.36
N ASP A 273 4.84 -2.51 -10.16
CA ASP A 273 4.16 -1.23 -9.92
C ASP A 273 3.41 -1.21 -8.58
N ILE A 274 2.67 -2.28 -8.27
CA ILE A 274 1.96 -2.40 -6.99
C ILE A 274 2.96 -2.51 -5.84
N THR A 275 4.05 -3.24 -6.04
CA THR A 275 5.12 -3.40 -5.05
C THR A 275 5.76 -2.06 -4.71
N GLU A 276 6.20 -1.31 -5.72
CA GLU A 276 6.78 0.02 -5.56
C GLU A 276 5.78 0.99 -4.94
N ALA A 277 4.55 1.04 -5.45
CA ALA A 277 3.50 1.90 -4.92
C ALA A 277 3.11 1.58 -3.48
N THR A 278 3.36 0.35 -3.00
CA THR A 278 3.09 -0.06 -1.62
C THR A 278 4.25 0.27 -0.68
N LEU A 279 5.48 -0.05 -1.07
CA LEU A 279 6.67 0.10 -0.23
C LEU A 279 7.20 1.54 -0.20
N GLU A 280 7.17 2.22 -1.34
CA GLU A 280 7.67 3.59 -1.52
C GLU A 280 6.55 4.64 -1.38
N MET A 281 5.36 4.21 -0.94
CA MET A 281 4.27 5.15 -0.67
C MET A 281 4.73 6.19 0.35
N MET A 282 4.49 7.47 0.04
CA MET A 282 4.95 8.58 0.88
C MET A 282 6.46 8.60 1.11
N GLY A 283 7.24 8.27 0.07
CA GLY A 283 8.66 8.60 -0.04
C GLY A 283 9.62 7.60 0.56
#